data_AF-A0A2K5ZSV4-F1
#
_entry.id   AF-A0A2K5ZSV4-F1
#
_cell.length_a   1.000
_cell.length_b   1.000
_cell.length_c   1.000
_cell.angle_alpha   90.00
_cell.angle_beta   90.00
_cell.angle_gamma   90.00
#
_symmetry.space_group_name_H-M   'P 1'
#
loop_
_entity.id
_entity.type
_entity.pdbx_description
1 polymer ?
#
loop_
_entity_poly.entity_id
_entity_poly.type
_entity_poly.pdbx_seq_one_letter_code
_entity_poly.pdbx_strand_id
1 'polypeptide(L)'
;PGVSGVCVCKSRYPVCGSDGTTYPSGCQLRAASQRAESRGEKAITQVSKGTCEQGPSIVTPPKDIWNVTGAQVYLSCEVIGIPTPVLIWNKVKRGHYGVQRTELLPGDRDNLAIQTRGGPEKHEVTGWVLVSPLSKDDAGEYECHASNSQGQASASAKITVVDALHEIPVKKGEGAEL
;
A
#
# COMPACT_ATOMS: atom_id res chain seq x y z
N PRO A 1 55.56 -8.71 -6.02
CA PRO A 1 54.17 -8.69 -6.55
C PRO A 1 53.21 -8.11 -5.50
N GLY A 2 52.86 -6.83 -5.63
CA GLY A 2 51.93 -6.16 -4.72
C GLY A 2 50.51 -6.56 -5.06
N VAL A 3 49.83 -7.26 -4.15
CA VAL A 3 48.39 -7.50 -4.24
C VAL A 3 47.67 -6.18 -4.06
N SER A 4 47.07 -5.66 -5.13
CA SER A 4 46.17 -4.52 -5.09
C SER A 4 44.89 -4.93 -4.35
N GLY A 5 44.64 -4.31 -3.20
CA GLY A 5 43.42 -4.52 -2.42
C GLY A 5 42.22 -3.81 -3.05
N VAL A 6 41.08 -4.49 -3.13
CA VAL A 6 39.80 -3.88 -3.54
C VAL A 6 39.09 -3.36 -2.29
N CYS A 7 38.79 -2.07 -2.24
CA CYS A 7 37.96 -1.49 -1.20
C CYS A 7 36.52 -1.99 -1.36
N VAL A 8 36.04 -2.77 -0.39
CA VAL A 8 34.66 -3.27 -0.36
C VAL A 8 33.90 -2.71 0.82
N CYS A 9 32.61 -2.45 0.61
CA CYS A 9 31.75 -1.99 1.68
C CYS A 9 31.43 -3.17 2.63
N LYS A 10 31.72 -2.99 3.92
CA LYS A 10 31.45 -4.02 4.94
C LYS A 10 29.95 -4.26 5.19
N SER A 11 29.12 -3.24 4.94
CA SER A 11 27.67 -3.29 5.18
C SER A 11 26.93 -2.97 3.89
N ARG A 12 25.92 -3.78 3.57
CA ARG A 12 25.02 -3.58 2.42
C ARG A 12 23.63 -3.12 2.84
N TYR A 13 23.49 -2.59 4.05
CA TYR A 13 22.21 -2.09 4.53
C TYR A 13 21.93 -0.68 3.99
N PRO A 14 20.71 -0.42 3.47
CA PRO A 14 20.32 0.89 2.97
C PRO A 14 20.40 1.99 4.04
N VAL A 15 20.63 3.23 3.60
CA VAL A 15 20.67 4.43 4.43
C VAL A 15 19.99 5.60 3.73
N CYS A 16 19.36 6.49 4.49
CA CYS A 16 18.78 7.71 3.95
C CYS A 16 19.80 8.85 4.01
N GLY A 17 20.03 9.50 2.87
CA GLY A 17 20.88 10.69 2.77
C GLY A 17 20.14 11.98 3.10
N SER A 18 20.89 13.01 3.45
CA SER A 18 20.37 14.38 3.68
C SER A 18 19.85 15.06 2.41
N ASP A 19 20.05 14.43 1.27
CA ASP A 19 19.50 14.77 -0.04
C ASP A 19 18.14 14.10 -0.31
N GLY A 20 17.58 13.37 0.67
CA GLY A 20 16.35 12.60 0.51
C GLY A 20 16.48 11.34 -0.33
N THR A 21 17.71 10.98 -0.73
CA THR A 21 17.97 9.79 -1.54
C THR A 21 18.29 8.59 -0.66
N THR A 22 17.66 7.46 -0.97
CA THR A 22 18.01 6.18 -0.38
C THR A 22 19.25 5.61 -1.07
N TYR A 23 20.31 5.42 -0.30
CA TYR A 23 21.54 4.78 -0.77
C TYR A 23 21.55 3.30 -0.36
N PRO A 24 21.85 2.36 -1.27
CA PRO A 24 21.92 0.93 -0.93
C PRO A 24 22.96 0.57 0.14
N SER A 25 23.93 1.44 0.42
CA SER A 25 24.85 1.28 1.55
C SER A 25 25.44 2.61 2.01
N GLY A 26 25.94 2.63 3.25
CA GLY A 26 26.69 3.77 3.78
C GLY A 26 27.96 4.11 2.99
N CYS A 27 28.62 3.17 2.32
CA CYS A 27 29.77 3.50 1.48
C CYS A 27 29.36 4.21 0.20
N GLN A 28 28.22 3.85 -0.38
CA GLN A 28 27.70 4.53 -1.56
C GLN A 28 27.27 5.96 -1.22
N LEU A 29 26.66 6.18 -0.05
CA LEU A 29 26.39 7.53 0.46
C LEU A 29 27.69 8.32 0.60
N ARG A 30 28.73 7.76 1.22
CA ARG A 30 30.03 8.43 1.36
C ARG A 30 30.68 8.75 0.01
N ALA A 31 30.64 7.82 -0.93
CA ALA A 31 31.16 8.05 -2.28
C ALA A 31 30.38 9.14 -3.00
N ALA A 32 29.05 9.20 -2.83
CA ALA A 32 28.23 10.28 -3.36
C ALA A 32 28.55 11.63 -2.70
N SER A 33 28.70 11.67 -1.37
CA SER A 33 29.12 12.87 -0.63
C SER A 33 30.45 13.43 -1.12
N GLN A 34 31.47 12.58 -1.27
CA GLN A 34 32.79 13.02 -1.77
C GLN A 34 32.71 13.61 -3.19
N ARG A 35 31.86 13.03 -4.05
CA ARG A 35 31.62 13.57 -5.39
C ARG A 35 30.91 14.92 -5.35
N ALA A 36 29.91 15.08 -4.49
CA ALA A 36 29.21 16.35 -4.29
C ALA A 36 30.21 17.43 -3.82
N GLU A 37 31.03 17.13 -2.82
CA GLU A 37 32.06 18.05 -2.31
C GLU A 37 33.08 18.42 -3.39
N SER A 38 33.52 17.47 -4.23
CA SER A 38 34.44 17.74 -5.34
C SER A 38 33.87 18.70 -6.40
N ARG A 39 32.55 18.81 -6.47
CA ARG A 39 31.82 19.75 -7.33
C ARG A 39 31.51 21.08 -6.64
N GLY A 40 31.91 21.26 -5.39
CA GLY A 40 31.57 22.43 -4.57
C GLY A 40 30.15 22.42 -4.02
N GLU A 41 29.46 21.27 -4.06
CA GLU A 41 28.14 21.09 -3.47
C GLU A 41 28.23 20.70 -1.99
N LYS A 42 27.12 20.76 -1.26
CA LYS A 42 27.07 20.36 0.15
C LYS A 42 27.29 18.85 0.29
N ALA A 43 28.06 18.46 1.31
CA ALA A 43 28.26 17.07 1.69
C ALA A 43 26.93 16.38 2.03
N ILE A 44 26.78 15.13 1.59
CA ILE A 44 25.61 14.31 1.85
C ILE A 44 25.86 13.52 3.13
N THR A 45 25.03 13.74 4.13
CA THR A 45 25.15 13.08 5.44
C THR A 45 24.09 12.01 5.59
N GLN A 46 24.34 11.01 6.44
CA GLN A 46 23.32 10.02 6.76
C GLN A 46 22.32 10.63 7.75
N VAL A 47 21.05 10.69 7.36
CA VAL A 47 19.95 11.15 8.23
C VAL A 47 19.41 10.00 9.08
N SER A 48 19.19 8.83 8.47
CA SER A 48 18.66 7.66 9.15
C SER A 48 19.25 6.36 8.62
N LYS A 49 19.06 5.27 9.38
CA LYS A 49 19.32 3.90 8.89
C LYS A 49 18.08 3.42 8.14
N GLY A 50 18.27 2.62 7.09
CA GLY A 50 17.18 2.18 6.23
C GLY A 50 16.90 3.18 5.12
N THR A 51 15.82 2.93 4.39
CA THR A 51 15.36 3.77 3.29
C THR A 51 14.77 5.09 3.81
N CYS A 52 14.73 6.11 2.96
CA CYS A 52 14.14 7.39 3.31
C CYS A 52 12.63 7.29 3.58
N GLU A 53 12.12 8.24 4.35
CA GLU A 53 10.68 8.38 4.57
C GLU A 53 9.95 8.63 3.24
N GLN A 54 8.78 8.03 3.08
CA GLN A 54 7.97 8.12 1.88
C GLN A 54 6.49 7.98 2.21
N GLY A 55 5.64 8.65 1.43
CA GLY A 55 4.19 8.53 1.54
C GLY A 55 3.68 7.11 1.28
N PRO A 56 2.43 6.83 1.63
CA PRO A 56 1.82 5.52 1.38
C PRO A 56 1.71 5.28 -0.13
N SER A 57 1.97 4.04 -0.56
CA SER A 57 1.79 3.59 -1.93
C SER A 57 1.03 2.27 -1.90
N ILE A 58 -0.08 2.22 -2.63
CA ILE A 58 -0.93 1.04 -2.71
C ILE A 58 -0.29 0.09 -3.72
N VAL A 59 0.21 -1.04 -3.23
CA VAL A 59 0.86 -2.10 -4.02
C VAL A 59 -0.21 -2.96 -4.68
N THR A 60 -1.18 -3.40 -3.89
CA THR A 60 -2.31 -4.21 -4.37
C THR A 60 -3.60 -3.50 -3.99
N PRO A 61 -4.30 -2.87 -4.95
CA PRO A 61 -5.60 -2.27 -4.70
C PRO A 61 -6.68 -3.35 -4.58
N PRO A 62 -7.80 -3.07 -3.90
CA PRO A 62 -8.93 -3.98 -3.89
C PRO A 62 -9.53 -4.13 -5.29
N LYS A 63 -10.18 -5.27 -5.52
CA LYS A 63 -10.78 -5.62 -6.81
C LYS A 63 -12.29 -5.71 -6.68
N ASP A 64 -12.99 -5.31 -7.74
CA ASP A 64 -14.44 -5.43 -7.81
C ASP A 64 -14.89 -6.90 -7.69
N ILE A 65 -16.00 -7.12 -6.99
CA ILE A 65 -16.58 -8.44 -6.73
C ILE A 65 -18.05 -8.45 -7.16
N TRP A 66 -18.45 -9.56 -7.77
CA TRP A 66 -19.84 -9.91 -8.05
C TRP A 66 -20.15 -11.22 -7.34
N ASN A 67 -21.18 -11.24 -6.51
CA ASN A 67 -21.62 -12.46 -5.85
C ASN A 67 -23.12 -12.40 -5.50
N VAL A 68 -23.67 -13.50 -5.01
CA VAL A 68 -25.08 -13.60 -4.60
C VAL A 68 -25.23 -13.42 -3.09
N THR A 69 -26.46 -13.17 -2.64
CA THR A 69 -26.78 -13.08 -1.21
C THR A 69 -26.46 -14.39 -0.49
N GLY A 70 -25.98 -14.31 0.75
CA GLY A 70 -25.57 -15.46 1.57
C GLY A 70 -24.11 -15.88 1.37
N ALA A 71 -23.44 -15.39 0.33
CA ALA A 71 -22.04 -15.70 0.08
C ALA A 71 -21.10 -15.07 1.13
N GLN A 72 -19.87 -15.56 1.18
CA GLN A 72 -18.77 -14.94 1.91
C GLN A 72 -17.80 -14.30 0.90
N VAL A 73 -17.45 -13.04 1.11
CA VAL A 73 -16.53 -12.29 0.23
C VAL A 73 -15.50 -11.53 1.04
N TYR A 74 -14.35 -11.23 0.43
CA TYR A 74 -13.34 -10.39 1.03
C TYR A 74 -12.75 -9.38 0.04
N LEU A 75 -12.45 -8.17 0.54
CA LEU A 75 -11.59 -7.20 -0.14
C LEU A 75 -10.23 -7.19 0.53
N SER A 76 -9.16 -6.94 -0.23
CA SER A 76 -7.79 -6.82 0.27
C SER A 76 -7.13 -5.56 -0.27
N CYS A 77 -6.34 -4.88 0.55
CA CYS A 77 -5.54 -3.73 0.14
C CYS A 77 -4.17 -3.80 0.80
N GLU A 78 -3.11 -3.84 -0.01
CA GLU A 78 -1.71 -3.90 0.43
C GLU A 78 -1.04 -2.56 0.19
N VAL A 79 -0.37 -2.04 1.21
CA VAL A 79 0.19 -0.69 1.20
C VAL A 79 1.58 -0.71 1.81
N ILE A 80 2.50 -0.01 1.16
CA ILE A 80 3.84 0.27 1.69
C ILE A 80 3.96 1.76 2.04
N GLY A 81 4.83 2.13 2.98
CA GLY A 81 5.12 3.53 3.28
C GLY A 81 6.00 3.68 4.50
N ILE A 82 6.80 4.74 4.57
CA ILE A 82 7.78 4.94 5.64
C ILE A 82 7.55 6.30 6.29
N PRO A 83 7.09 6.36 7.56
CA PRO A 83 6.76 5.24 8.45
C PRO A 83 5.58 4.38 7.97
N THR A 84 5.44 3.16 8.50
CA THR A 84 4.38 2.22 8.13
C THR A 84 3.01 2.92 8.23
N PRO A 85 2.21 2.95 7.15
CA PRO A 85 0.98 3.72 7.15
C PRO A 85 -0.10 3.08 8.00
N VAL A 86 -0.98 3.92 8.54
CA VAL A 86 -2.25 3.47 9.12
C VAL A 86 -3.20 3.20 7.97
N LEU A 87 -3.81 2.01 7.96
CA LEU A 87 -4.76 1.57 6.94
C LEU A 87 -6.16 1.48 7.54
N ILE A 88 -7.09 2.23 6.95
CA ILE A 88 -8.51 2.23 7.33
C ILE A 88 -9.36 1.86 6.11
N TRP A 89 -10.55 1.34 6.38
CA TRP A 89 -11.54 1.04 5.35
C TRP A 89 -12.79 1.89 5.54
N ASN A 90 -13.29 2.42 4.44
CA ASN A 90 -14.50 3.22 4.40
C ASN A 90 -15.50 2.62 3.41
N LYS A 91 -16.80 2.74 3.69
CA LYS A 91 -17.85 2.55 2.69
C LYS A 91 -18.24 3.92 2.12
N VAL A 92 -18.16 4.06 0.80
CA VAL A 92 -18.53 5.29 0.10
C VAL A 92 -20.05 5.31 -0.09
N LYS A 93 -20.70 6.30 0.51
CA LYS A 93 -22.12 6.59 0.35
C LYS A 93 -22.31 7.85 -0.48
N ARG A 94 -23.18 7.78 -1.48
CA ARG A 94 -23.65 8.97 -2.21
C ARG A 94 -24.75 9.64 -1.39
N GLY A 95 -24.51 10.86 -0.92
CA GLY A 95 -25.53 11.66 -0.25
C GLY A 95 -26.61 12.17 -1.22
N HIS A 96 -27.75 12.60 -0.67
CA HIS A 96 -28.92 13.09 -1.42
C HIS A 96 -28.66 14.32 -2.31
N TYR A 97 -27.50 15.00 -2.16
CA TYR A 97 -27.09 16.18 -2.93
C TYR A 97 -25.80 15.98 -3.72
N GLY A 98 -25.41 14.73 -4.00
CA GLY A 98 -24.19 14.42 -4.75
C GLY A 98 -22.88 14.56 -3.95
N VAL A 99 -22.97 14.94 -2.67
CA VAL A 99 -21.83 14.92 -1.75
C VAL A 99 -21.48 13.47 -1.44
N GLN A 100 -20.26 13.05 -1.77
CA GLN A 100 -19.73 11.77 -1.33
C GLN A 100 -19.43 11.85 0.17
N ARG A 101 -19.99 10.92 0.94
CA ARG A 101 -19.68 10.71 2.34
C ARG A 101 -19.03 9.35 2.49
N THR A 102 -17.98 9.29 3.30
CA THR A 102 -17.37 8.04 3.72
C THR A 102 -17.89 7.66 5.10
N GLU A 103 -18.13 6.38 5.30
CA GLU A 103 -18.48 5.80 6.59
C GLU A 103 -17.36 4.85 7.01
N LEU A 104 -16.78 5.08 8.19
CA LEU A 104 -15.71 4.24 8.72
C LEU A 104 -16.25 2.83 9.01
N LEU A 105 -15.56 1.81 8.49
CA LEU A 105 -15.89 0.41 8.71
C LEU A 105 -15.16 -0.15 9.94
N PRO A 106 -15.70 -1.20 10.60
CA PRO A 106 -16.93 -1.91 10.27
C PRO A 106 -18.22 -1.17 10.65
N GLY A 107 -18.14 -0.19 11.55
CA GLY A 107 -19.30 0.48 12.12
C GLY A 107 -20.06 -0.44 13.07
N ASP A 108 -21.39 -0.46 12.94
CA ASP A 108 -22.35 -1.28 13.70
C ASP A 108 -22.81 -2.55 12.96
N ARG A 109 -22.16 -2.89 11.84
CA ARG A 109 -22.48 -4.06 11.01
C ARG A 109 -22.06 -5.34 11.71
N ASP A 110 -22.99 -6.28 11.83
CA ASP A 110 -22.78 -7.59 12.46
C ASP A 110 -22.13 -8.61 11.50
N ASN A 111 -22.35 -8.46 10.20
CA ASN A 111 -21.88 -9.36 9.15
C ASN A 111 -20.51 -8.96 8.57
N LEU A 112 -19.84 -7.94 9.12
CA LEU A 112 -18.60 -7.39 8.57
C LEU A 112 -17.47 -7.36 9.61
N ALA A 113 -16.28 -7.84 9.22
CA ALA A 113 -15.08 -7.78 10.04
C ALA A 113 -13.91 -7.17 9.27
N ILE A 114 -13.08 -6.40 9.95
CA ILE A 114 -11.82 -5.87 9.41
C ILE A 114 -10.65 -6.51 10.12
N GLN A 115 -9.67 -6.92 9.34
CA GLN A 115 -8.38 -7.36 9.84
C GLN A 115 -7.28 -6.55 9.18
N THR A 116 -6.34 -6.07 9.98
CA THR A 116 -5.14 -5.38 9.48
C THR A 116 -3.92 -6.09 10.06
N ARG A 117 -2.97 -6.47 9.20
CA ARG A 117 -1.70 -7.07 9.62
C ARG A 117 -0.54 -6.41 8.89
N GLY A 118 0.64 -6.47 9.49
CA GLY A 118 1.87 -6.15 8.78
C GLY A 118 2.13 -7.15 7.66
N GLY A 119 2.81 -6.70 6.61
CA GLY A 119 3.28 -7.57 5.52
C GLY A 119 4.56 -8.33 5.89
N PRO A 120 5.03 -9.22 5.00
CA PRO A 120 6.33 -9.89 5.14
C PRO A 120 7.50 -8.90 5.11
N GLU A 121 7.38 -7.81 4.35
CA GLU A 121 8.41 -6.78 4.26
C GLU A 121 8.25 -5.71 5.35
N LYS A 122 9.35 -5.03 5.67
CA LYS A 122 9.29 -3.87 6.57
C LYS A 122 8.49 -2.77 5.90
N HIS A 123 7.74 -2.02 6.71
CA HIS A 123 6.99 -0.87 6.26
C HIS A 123 5.81 -1.20 5.32
N GLU A 124 5.33 -2.44 5.41
CA GLU A 124 4.19 -2.95 4.69
C GLU A 124 3.01 -3.24 5.65
N VAL A 125 1.80 -2.97 5.18
CA VAL A 125 0.55 -3.29 5.86
C VAL A 125 -0.47 -3.81 4.86
N THR A 126 -1.20 -4.84 5.25
CA THR A 126 -2.31 -5.41 4.49
C THR A 126 -3.58 -5.37 5.32
N GLY A 127 -4.66 -4.89 4.71
CA GLY A 127 -5.98 -4.84 5.31
C GLY A 127 -6.96 -5.70 4.53
N TRP A 128 -7.84 -6.40 5.25
CA TRP A 128 -8.93 -7.19 4.68
C TRP A 128 -10.26 -6.76 5.26
N VAL A 129 -11.27 -6.67 4.40
CA VAL A 129 -12.69 -6.57 4.78
C VAL A 129 -13.33 -7.90 4.47
N LEU A 130 -13.84 -8.59 5.49
CA LEU A 130 -14.64 -9.81 5.36
C LEU A 130 -16.11 -9.45 5.50
N VAL A 131 -16.94 -9.88 4.56
CA VAL A 131 -18.41 -9.76 4.63
C VAL A 131 -19.04 -11.15 4.56
N SER A 132 -19.82 -11.52 5.57
CA SER A 132 -20.43 -12.85 5.71
C SER A 132 -21.58 -12.85 6.74
N PRO A 133 -22.82 -13.20 6.36
CA PRO A 133 -23.28 -13.42 4.99
C PRO A 133 -23.42 -12.11 4.20
N LEU A 134 -23.17 -12.17 2.90
CA LEU A 134 -23.38 -11.04 1.99
C LEU A 134 -24.87 -10.74 1.83
N SER A 135 -25.26 -9.48 1.92
CA SER A 135 -26.62 -8.98 1.74
C SER A 135 -26.67 -7.85 0.70
N LYS A 136 -27.87 -7.50 0.22
CA LYS A 136 -28.02 -6.38 -0.73
C LYS A 136 -27.56 -5.03 -0.14
N ASP A 137 -27.62 -4.86 1.18
CA ASP A 137 -27.17 -3.64 1.87
C ASP A 137 -25.64 -3.50 1.89
N ASP A 138 -24.92 -4.59 1.63
CA ASP A 138 -23.46 -4.60 1.48
C ASP A 138 -23.04 -4.13 0.09
N ALA A 139 -23.93 -4.12 -0.90
CA ALA A 139 -23.60 -3.57 -2.21
C ALA A 139 -23.13 -2.10 -2.08
N GLY A 140 -22.12 -1.73 -2.86
CA GLY A 140 -21.56 -0.38 -2.83
C GLY A 140 -20.06 -0.35 -3.10
N GLU A 141 -19.52 0.85 -2.95
CA GLU A 141 -18.11 1.14 -3.17
C GLU A 141 -17.40 1.22 -1.82
N TYR A 142 -16.25 0.55 -1.74
CA TYR A 142 -15.42 0.39 -0.56
C TYR A 142 -14.06 0.98 -0.87
N GLU A 143 -13.58 1.86 0.00
CA GLU A 143 -12.29 2.54 -0.14
C GLU A 143 -11.34 2.06 0.95
N CYS A 144 -10.14 1.63 0.57
CA CYS A 144 -9.02 1.58 1.50
C CYS A 144 -8.29 2.93 1.47
N HIS A 145 -8.13 3.54 2.64
CA HIS A 145 -7.40 4.79 2.81
C HIS A 145 -6.20 4.55 3.71
N ALA A 146 -5.03 4.93 3.22
CA ALA A 146 -3.76 4.78 3.91
C ALA A 146 -3.12 6.14 4.18
N SER A 147 -2.54 6.30 5.36
CA SER A 147 -1.97 7.58 5.81
C SER A 147 -0.73 7.41 6.67
N ASN A 148 0.29 8.23 6.43
CA ASN A 148 1.44 8.40 7.31
C ASN A 148 1.86 9.88 7.38
N SER A 149 2.96 10.18 8.07
CA SER A 149 3.49 11.55 8.20
C SER A 149 3.94 12.19 6.87
N GLN A 150 4.12 11.40 5.82
CA GLN A 150 4.59 11.84 4.51
C GLN A 150 3.47 11.98 3.47
N GLY A 151 2.26 11.50 3.76
CA GLY A 151 1.13 11.66 2.84
C GLY A 151 0.02 10.63 3.01
N GLN A 152 -0.83 10.54 2.00
CA GLN A 152 -2.00 9.65 1.97
C GLN A 152 -2.17 9.02 0.58
N ALA A 153 -2.78 7.83 0.53
CA ALA A 153 -3.19 7.17 -0.70
C ALA A 153 -4.51 6.42 -0.49
N SER A 154 -5.37 6.41 -1.51
CA SER A 154 -6.63 5.67 -1.51
C SER A 154 -6.80 4.81 -2.75
N ALA A 155 -7.50 3.68 -2.61
CA ALA A 155 -8.01 2.88 -3.72
C ALA A 155 -9.38 2.31 -3.38
N SER A 156 -10.23 2.16 -4.39
CA SER A 156 -11.62 1.72 -4.22
C SER A 156 -11.95 0.49 -5.03
N ALA A 157 -12.91 -0.29 -4.55
CA ALA A 157 -13.51 -1.41 -5.26
C ALA A 157 -15.01 -1.48 -4.99
N LYS A 158 -15.75 -2.05 -5.93
CA LYS A 158 -17.20 -2.21 -5.85
C LYS A 158 -17.61 -3.63 -5.56
N ILE A 159 -18.44 -3.81 -4.52
CA ILE A 159 -19.18 -5.05 -4.29
C ILE A 159 -20.54 -4.92 -4.98
N THR A 160 -20.82 -5.84 -5.89
CA THR A 160 -22.09 -5.97 -6.59
C THR A 160 -22.77 -7.27 -6.17
N VAL A 161 -24.01 -7.16 -5.67
CA VAL A 161 -24.81 -8.31 -5.26
C VAL A 161 -25.87 -8.58 -6.32
N VAL A 162 -25.80 -9.75 -6.96
CA VAL A 162 -26.73 -10.18 -8.01
C VAL A 162 -27.74 -11.19 -7.46
N ASP A 163 -28.87 -11.34 -8.14
CA ASP A 163 -29.93 -12.27 -7.72
C ASP A 163 -29.61 -13.72 -8.14
N ALA A 164 -28.85 -13.90 -9.23
CA ALA A 164 -28.47 -15.22 -9.74
C ALA A 164 -27.01 -15.27 -10.24
N LEU A 165 -26.40 -16.45 -10.13
CA LEU A 165 -25.00 -16.67 -10.52
C LEU A 165 -24.72 -16.39 -12.01
N HIS A 166 -25.72 -16.55 -12.89
CA HIS A 166 -25.55 -16.31 -14.32
C HIS A 166 -25.38 -14.82 -14.68
N GLU A 167 -25.67 -13.90 -13.75
CA GLU A 167 -25.51 -12.44 -13.95
C GLU A 167 -24.09 -11.97 -13.66
N ILE A 168 -23.25 -12.84 -13.11
CA ILE A 168 -21.85 -12.54 -12.80
C ILE A 168 -21.08 -12.42 -14.12
N PRO A 169 -20.42 -11.28 -14.40
CA PRO A 169 -19.61 -11.12 -15.60
C PRO A 169 -18.48 -12.14 -15.63
N VAL A 170 -18.45 -13.01 -16.65
CA VAL A 170 -17.31 -13.90 -16.89
C VAL A 170 -16.17 -13.05 -17.43
N LYS A 171 -15.10 -12.87 -16.65
CA LYS A 171 -13.87 -12.24 -17.15
C LYS A 171 -13.35 -13.05 -18.33
N LYS A 172 -13.41 -12.49 -19.53
CA LYS A 172 -12.73 -13.03 -20.71
C LYS A 172 -11.23 -12.87 -20.46
N GLY A 173 -10.50 -13.99 -20.49
CA GLY A 173 -9.15 -14.11 -19.91
C GLY A 173 -8.18 -12.98 -20.21
N GLU A 174 -7.41 -12.59 -19.19
CA GLU A 174 -6.06 -12.07 -19.39
C GLU A 174 -5.29 -13.14 -20.17
N GLY A 175 -5.13 -12.91 -21.46
CA GLY A 175 -4.23 -13.70 -22.28
C GLY A 175 -2.82 -13.54 -21.74
N ALA A 176 -2.29 -14.61 -21.17
CA ALA A 176 -0.86 -14.79 -21.03
C ALA A 176 -0.27 -14.79 -22.44
N GLU A 177 0.36 -13.69 -22.83
CA GLU A 177 1.29 -13.67 -23.95
C GLU A 177 2.61 -14.25 -23.40
N LEU A 178 2.92 -15.47 -23.85
CA LEU A 178 4.21 -16.14 -23.68
C LEU A 178 5.21 -15.60 -24.71
#